data_AF-A0A2D6RX84-F1
#
_entry.id   AF-A0A2D6RX84-F1
#
_cell.length_a   1.000
_cell.length_b   1.000
_cell.length_c   1.000
_cell.angle_alpha   90.00
_cell.angle_beta   90.00
_cell.angle_gamma   90.00
#
_symmetry.space_group_name_H-M   'P 1'
#
loop_
_entity.id
_entity.type
_entity.pdbx_description
1 polymer ?
#
loop_
_entity_poly.entity_id
_entity_poly.type
_entity_poly.pdbx_seq_one_letter_code
_entity_poly.pdbx_strand_id
1 'polypeptide(L)'
;MVIDPVLNSRRQFLVQSSALALSMALPLPAELATHTRQARLLAAWQLPNAGYQVGVLNAAGLGAALSYTVTTAVDLPTRPHGLMHLQGDEYLVIARRPGDWLLRLNIRSGETSRVWQEEDRHLNGHSAVYGDWLYTTETDVLGGTGALAVRNRHTFELLDVWPTLGKDPHEMLVLPKGGLGIDEPFLLVANGGIPTHADMGRTQLNQLPMDSSLVALHPRTGKVFNQWTLSDTRLSLRHMAVHASGVVGIAMQAHHGNAALRDAAPVLALLDENGLRTVNESAGVKGYAGDIVATPQGFVISCTKNNSAGHFDMQGNLLHSRAANAACALAAEGEQVWLGSLAVEFSRPLELDNHWLLI
;
A
#
# COMPACT_ATOMS: atom_id res chain seq x y z
N MET A 1 2.25 -68.12 49.20
CA MET A 1 2.18 -67.01 50.18
C MET A 1 1.98 -65.75 49.36
N VAL A 2 0.80 -65.20 49.10
CA VAL A 2 -0.62 -65.34 49.52
C VAL A 2 -1.44 -65.06 48.22
N ILE A 3 -2.14 -66.04 47.63
CA ILE A 3 -3.60 -66.35 47.68
C ILE A 3 -4.54 -65.17 47.31
N ASP A 4 -4.99 -65.16 46.04
CA ASP A 4 -6.37 -65.11 45.49
C ASP A 4 -7.46 -64.14 46.02
N PRO A 5 -8.39 -63.69 45.14
CA PRO A 5 -9.58 -64.49 44.82
C PRO A 5 -9.84 -64.64 43.30
N VAL A 6 -10.15 -65.84 42.77
CA VAL A 6 -11.42 -66.62 42.92
C VAL A 6 -12.60 -65.82 42.37
N LEU A 7 -12.98 -65.99 41.09
CA LEU A 7 -13.81 -67.06 40.48
C LEU A 7 -15.27 -66.62 40.28
N ASN A 8 -15.72 -66.62 39.02
CA ASN A 8 -16.91 -67.32 38.49
C ASN A 8 -17.27 -66.68 37.13
N SER A 9 -16.92 -67.23 35.97
CA SER A 9 -17.18 -68.55 35.37
C SER A 9 -18.60 -68.74 34.82
N ARG A 10 -18.63 -69.25 33.57
CA ARG A 10 -19.63 -70.10 32.88
C ARG A 10 -20.48 -69.47 31.76
N ARG A 11 -20.06 -69.83 30.54
CA ARG A 11 -20.83 -70.48 29.44
C ARG A 11 -22.37 -70.45 29.51
N GLN A 12 -22.92 -70.31 28.28
CA GLN A 12 -24.32 -70.33 27.83
C GLN A 12 -24.86 -68.89 27.71
N PHE A 13 -25.05 -68.32 26.51
CA PHE A 13 -25.98 -68.80 25.49
C PHE A 13 -25.65 -68.14 24.13
N LEU A 14 -25.51 -68.95 23.09
CA LEU A 14 -25.56 -68.53 21.68
C LEU A 14 -27.04 -68.41 21.24
N VAL A 15 -27.29 -67.73 20.11
CA VAL A 15 -28.57 -67.64 19.35
C VAL A 15 -29.46 -66.50 19.88
N GLN A 16 -29.88 -65.45 19.17
CA GLN A 16 -30.23 -65.09 17.78
C GLN A 16 -30.20 -63.53 17.78
N SER A 17 -30.01 -62.72 16.76
CA SER A 17 -30.42 -62.78 15.35
C SER A 17 -29.86 -61.54 14.66
N SER A 18 -29.48 -61.73 13.41
CA SER A 18 -29.22 -60.77 12.34
C SER A 18 -30.15 -59.54 12.30
N ALA A 19 -29.54 -58.36 12.18
CA ALA A 19 -30.11 -57.24 11.43
C ALA A 19 -28.98 -56.50 10.71
N LEU A 20 -29.12 -56.40 9.39
CA LEU A 20 -28.29 -55.56 8.53
C LEU A 20 -28.26 -54.12 9.07
N ALA A 21 -27.06 -53.60 9.31
CA ALA A 21 -26.82 -52.17 9.23
C ALA A 21 -25.72 -51.97 8.19
N LEU A 22 -26.19 -51.64 6.99
CA LEU A 22 -25.40 -51.09 5.89
C LEU A 22 -24.79 -49.76 6.40
N SER A 23 -23.62 -49.78 7.02
CA SER A 23 -22.89 -48.53 7.27
C SER A 23 -22.30 -48.08 5.94
N MET A 24 -23.05 -47.26 5.21
CA MET A 24 -22.46 -46.37 4.24
C MET A 24 -21.37 -45.59 4.97
N ALA A 25 -20.11 -45.93 4.70
CA ALA A 25 -19.00 -45.05 4.97
C ALA A 25 -19.22 -43.82 4.07
N LEU A 26 -19.97 -42.86 4.60
CA LEU A 26 -19.96 -41.51 4.04
C LEU A 26 -18.50 -41.06 4.12
N PRO A 27 -17.86 -40.66 3.01
CA PRO A 27 -16.62 -39.93 3.13
C PRO A 27 -16.97 -38.69 3.95
N LEU A 28 -16.48 -38.64 5.19
CA LEU A 28 -16.40 -37.38 5.91
C LEU A 28 -15.69 -36.43 4.93
N PRO A 29 -16.34 -35.34 4.48
CA PRO A 29 -15.60 -34.34 3.75
C PRO A 29 -14.45 -33.98 4.68
N ALA A 30 -13.22 -34.15 4.18
CA ALA A 30 -12.07 -33.50 4.79
C ALA A 30 -12.55 -32.08 5.05
N GLU A 31 -12.70 -31.72 6.33
CA GLU A 31 -13.04 -30.36 6.71
C GLU A 31 -12.10 -29.51 5.88
N LEU A 32 -12.68 -28.71 4.98
CA LEU A 32 -11.93 -27.66 4.31
C LEU A 32 -11.28 -26.94 5.48
N ALA A 33 -9.95 -27.09 5.63
CA ALA A 33 -9.16 -26.21 6.45
C ALA A 33 -9.40 -24.84 5.81
N THR A 34 -10.42 -24.14 6.30
CA THR A 34 -10.74 -22.79 5.93
C THR A 34 -9.57 -22.00 6.48
N HIS A 35 -8.61 -21.69 5.60
CA HIS A 35 -7.50 -20.82 5.95
C HIS A 35 -8.10 -19.49 6.40
N THR A 36 -8.26 -19.34 7.71
CA THR A 36 -8.59 -18.06 8.33
C THR A 36 -7.41 -17.16 8.03
N ARG A 37 -7.65 -16.14 7.20
CA ARG A 37 -6.59 -15.16 6.91
C ARG A 37 -6.41 -14.34 8.17
N GLN A 38 -5.31 -14.57 8.86
CA GLN A 38 -4.83 -13.69 9.91
C GLN A 38 -3.79 -12.77 9.29
N ALA A 39 -4.02 -11.47 9.37
CA ALA A 39 -3.03 -10.47 8.98
C ALA A 39 -2.92 -9.46 10.10
N ARG A 40 -1.71 -9.05 10.40
CA ARG A 40 -1.44 -7.95 11.32
C ARG A 40 -1.04 -6.75 10.47
N LEU A 41 -1.77 -5.66 10.63
CA LEU A 41 -1.69 -4.50 9.77
C LEU A 41 -1.38 -3.26 10.62
N LEU A 42 -0.39 -2.47 10.24
CA LEU A 42 -0.28 -1.09 10.70
C LEU A 42 -1.14 -0.23 9.79
N ALA A 43 -2.10 0.49 10.36
CA ALA A 43 -3.00 1.35 9.59
C ALA A 43 -3.28 2.64 10.35
N ALA A 44 -3.76 3.64 9.61
CA ALA A 44 -4.33 4.84 10.18
C ALA A 44 -5.81 4.97 9.83
N TRP A 45 -6.56 5.67 10.68
CA TRP A 45 -7.98 5.90 10.48
C TRP A 45 -8.43 7.24 11.04
N GLN A 46 -9.54 7.74 10.50
CA GLN A 46 -10.24 8.91 11.01
C GLN A 46 -11.29 8.48 12.06
N LEU A 47 -11.35 9.23 13.15
CA LEU A 47 -12.32 9.08 14.22
C LEU A 47 -13.61 9.89 13.93
N PRO A 48 -14.76 9.55 14.54
CA PRO A 48 -16.01 10.31 14.37
C PRO A 48 -15.94 11.78 14.80
N ASN A 49 -14.98 12.14 15.66
CA ASN A 49 -14.73 13.53 16.07
C ASN A 49 -13.76 14.28 15.12
N ALA A 50 -13.51 13.72 13.94
CA ALA A 50 -12.54 14.20 12.95
C ALA A 50 -11.06 14.16 13.39
N GLY A 51 -10.73 13.58 14.55
CA GLY A 51 -9.36 13.23 14.93
C GLY A 51 -8.80 12.07 14.12
N TYR A 52 -7.49 11.85 14.20
CA TYR A 52 -6.81 10.77 13.48
C TYR A 52 -6.02 9.90 14.44
N GLN A 53 -5.98 8.61 14.15
CA GLN A 53 -5.16 7.64 14.89
C GLN A 53 -4.37 6.76 13.94
N VAL A 54 -3.25 6.23 14.45
CA VAL A 54 -2.47 5.16 13.84
C VAL A 54 -2.33 4.02 14.83
N GLY A 55 -2.33 2.79 14.34
CA GLY A 55 -2.23 1.64 15.22
C GLY A 55 -2.27 0.30 14.51
N VAL A 56 -2.20 -0.75 15.32
CA VAL A 56 -2.14 -2.13 14.84
C VAL A 56 -3.52 -2.76 14.83
N LEU A 57 -3.93 -3.19 13.65
CA LEU A 57 -5.15 -3.95 13.38
C LEU A 57 -4.80 -5.42 13.19
N ASN A 58 -5.39 -6.30 14.00
CA ASN A 58 -5.43 -7.73 13.68
C ASN A 58 -6.65 -8.00 12.82
N ALA A 59 -6.43 -8.29 11.55
CA ALA A 59 -7.44 -8.72 10.61
C ALA A 59 -7.62 -10.24 10.72
N ALA A 60 -8.84 -10.69 10.96
CA ALA A 60 -9.20 -12.10 10.92
C ALA A 60 -10.51 -12.28 10.15
N GLY A 61 -10.53 -13.21 9.20
CA GLY A 61 -11.76 -13.56 8.47
C GLY A 61 -11.53 -14.21 7.12
N LEU A 62 -12.62 -14.35 6.36
CA LEU A 62 -12.64 -14.94 5.02
C LEU A 62 -13.01 -13.88 3.98
N GLY A 63 -12.13 -13.69 2.99
CA GLY A 63 -12.40 -12.80 1.85
C GLY A 63 -12.65 -11.34 2.27
N ALA A 64 -13.80 -10.79 1.89
CA ALA A 64 -14.19 -9.41 2.17
C ALA A 64 -14.77 -9.20 3.59
N ALA A 65 -14.99 -10.27 4.36
CA ALA A 65 -15.48 -10.21 5.74
C ALA A 65 -14.31 -10.25 6.74
N LEU A 66 -13.38 -9.29 6.62
CA LEU A 66 -12.32 -9.11 7.60
C LEU A 66 -12.88 -8.37 8.81
N SER A 67 -12.89 -9.04 9.96
CA SER A 67 -13.01 -8.36 11.25
C SER A 67 -11.65 -7.79 11.64
N TYR A 68 -11.62 -6.58 12.19
CA TYR A 68 -10.39 -6.00 12.72
C TYR A 68 -10.49 -5.91 14.25
N THR A 69 -9.39 -6.16 14.95
CA THR A 69 -9.25 -5.81 16.36
C THR A 69 -8.10 -4.82 16.51
N VAL A 70 -8.37 -3.65 17.08
CA VAL A 70 -7.35 -2.65 17.39
C VAL A 70 -6.59 -3.11 18.63
N THR A 71 -5.27 -3.29 18.51
CA THR A 71 -4.40 -3.72 19.63
C THR A 71 -3.52 -2.62 20.18
N THR A 72 -3.30 -1.57 19.40
CA THR A 72 -2.57 -0.36 19.80
C THR A 72 -3.15 0.78 18.97
N ALA A 73 -3.27 1.97 19.56
CA ALA A 73 -3.69 3.18 18.87
C ALA A 73 -3.00 4.39 19.49
N VAL A 74 -2.53 5.30 18.64
CA VAL A 74 -1.90 6.56 19.05
C VAL A 74 -2.55 7.70 18.28
N ASP A 75 -2.86 8.78 19.00
CA ASP A 75 -3.44 10.00 18.42
C ASP A 75 -2.44 10.76 17.55
N LEU A 76 -2.93 11.27 16.43
CA LEU A 76 -2.16 12.04 15.46
C LEU A 76 -2.63 13.50 15.40
N PRO A 77 -1.73 14.45 15.06
CA PRO A 77 -2.08 15.88 15.04
C PRO A 77 -3.05 16.23 13.93
N THR A 78 -2.79 15.67 12.75
CA THR A 78 -3.54 15.89 11.52
C THR A 78 -3.57 14.57 10.74
N ARG A 79 -4.19 14.59 9.56
CA ARG A 79 -4.32 13.41 8.72
C ARG A 79 -2.94 12.83 8.37
N PRO A 80 -2.65 11.56 8.69
CA PRO A 80 -1.45 10.87 8.20
C PRO A 80 -1.59 10.57 6.70
N HIS A 81 -0.52 10.06 6.09
CA HIS A 81 -0.56 9.52 4.74
C HIS A 81 0.30 8.25 4.63
N GLY A 82 1.63 8.39 4.61
CA GLY A 82 2.53 7.25 4.48
C GLY A 82 2.86 6.59 5.82
N LEU A 83 3.02 5.27 5.73
CA LEU A 83 3.53 4.41 6.79
C LEU A 83 4.77 3.69 6.25
N MET A 84 5.83 3.60 7.03
CA MET A 84 7.05 2.89 6.62
C MET A 84 7.67 2.15 7.80
N HIS A 85 8.12 0.92 7.58
CA HIS A 85 8.95 0.22 8.57
C HIS A 85 10.31 0.92 8.71
N LEU A 86 10.70 1.28 9.94
CA LEU A 86 12.02 1.84 10.21
C LEU A 86 12.98 0.72 10.58
N GLN A 87 12.78 0.06 11.72
CA GLN A 87 13.65 -1.00 12.23
C GLN A 87 12.96 -1.72 13.39
N GLY A 88 13.15 -3.03 13.54
CA GLY A 88 12.53 -3.77 14.66
C GLY A 88 11.01 -3.53 14.73
N ASP A 89 10.52 -3.06 15.88
CA ASP A 89 9.12 -2.66 16.09
C ASP A 89 8.86 -1.16 15.85
N GLU A 90 9.82 -0.41 15.29
CA GLU A 90 9.69 1.02 15.00
C GLU A 90 9.22 1.28 13.57
N TYR A 91 8.25 2.19 13.45
CA TYR A 91 7.64 2.61 12.20
C TYR A 91 7.62 4.13 12.11
N LEU A 92 7.70 4.65 10.89
CA LEU A 92 7.51 6.06 10.56
C LEU A 92 6.08 6.28 10.09
N VAL A 93 5.46 7.34 10.61
CA VAL A 93 4.16 7.85 10.19
C VAL A 93 4.36 9.28 9.73
N ILE A 94 3.83 9.60 8.55
CA ILE A 94 4.10 10.86 7.87
C ILE A 94 2.80 11.64 7.68
N ALA A 95 2.84 12.94 7.94
CA ALA A 95 1.71 13.83 7.68
C ALA A 95 1.32 13.84 6.19
N ARG A 96 0.01 13.94 5.92
CA ARG A 96 -0.50 14.17 4.57
C ARG A 96 -0.23 15.59 4.11
N ARG A 97 0.08 15.76 2.83
CA ARG A 97 0.27 17.07 2.20
C ARG A 97 -0.89 18.06 2.41
N PRO A 98 -0.60 19.35 2.71
CA PRO A 98 0.70 19.86 3.13
C PRO A 98 1.01 19.39 4.56
N GLY A 99 2.00 18.49 4.69
CA GLY A 99 2.32 17.84 5.96
C GLY A 99 3.49 18.54 6.64
N ASP A 100 3.48 18.57 7.96
CA ASP A 100 4.45 19.29 8.78
C ASP A 100 5.04 18.45 9.92
N TRP A 101 4.76 17.15 9.97
CA TRP A 101 5.30 16.26 10.99
C TRP A 101 5.70 14.88 10.47
N LEU A 102 6.74 14.34 11.11
CA LEU A 102 7.17 12.95 11.05
C LEU A 102 7.09 12.36 12.45
N LEU A 103 6.42 11.22 12.60
CA LEU A 103 6.26 10.53 13.88
C LEU A 103 6.89 9.14 13.81
N ARG A 104 7.82 8.86 14.72
CA ARG A 104 8.26 7.51 15.03
C ARG A 104 7.27 6.89 16.01
N LEU A 105 6.88 5.66 15.74
CA LEU A 105 6.02 4.83 16.58
C LEU A 105 6.70 3.49 16.84
N ASN A 106 6.87 3.11 18.10
CA ASN A 106 7.13 1.73 18.46
C ASN A 106 5.80 0.99 18.66
N ILE A 107 5.48 0.01 17.82
CA ILE A 107 4.18 -0.68 17.85
C ILE A 107 4.04 -1.67 19.00
N ARG A 108 5.12 -1.98 19.73
CA ARG A 108 5.10 -2.87 20.90
C ARG A 108 4.91 -2.10 22.19
N SER A 109 5.67 -1.02 22.39
CA SER A 109 5.59 -0.20 23.61
C SER A 109 4.55 0.92 23.52
N GLY A 110 4.16 1.34 22.30
CA GLY A 110 3.33 2.51 22.06
C GLY A 110 4.08 3.84 22.19
N GLU A 111 5.39 3.81 22.43
CA GLU A 111 6.22 5.01 22.53
C GLU A 111 6.29 5.75 21.20
N THR A 112 6.26 7.08 21.27
CA THR A 112 6.39 7.94 20.09
C THR A 112 7.40 9.05 20.28
N SER A 113 8.02 9.45 19.17
CA SER A 113 8.80 10.68 19.06
C SER A 113 8.44 11.39 17.76
N ARG A 114 8.46 12.73 17.76
CA ARG A 114 8.05 13.52 16.60
C ARG A 114 9.07 14.59 16.28
N VAL A 115 9.24 14.86 14.99
CA VAL A 115 9.89 16.08 14.49
C VAL A 115 8.92 16.87 13.63
N TRP A 116 9.04 18.19 13.67
CA TRP A 116 8.26 19.10 12.86
C TRP A 116 9.09 19.59 11.67
N GLN A 117 8.42 19.83 10.55
CA GLN A 117 8.99 20.40 9.35
C GLN A 117 9.10 21.92 9.50
N GLU A 118 10.18 22.49 8.97
CA GLU A 118 10.34 23.93 8.85
C GLU A 118 9.34 24.54 7.85
N GLU A 119 9.03 25.83 8.00
CA GLU A 119 7.96 26.50 7.23
C GLU A 119 8.27 26.66 5.72
N ASP A 120 9.51 26.39 5.30
CA ASP A 120 9.97 26.56 3.91
C ASP A 120 9.60 25.38 2.98
N ARG A 121 9.25 24.23 3.55
CA ARG A 121 8.86 23.01 2.82
C ARG A 121 7.69 22.31 3.50
N HIS A 122 6.92 21.56 2.73
CA HIS A 122 5.92 20.63 3.27
C HIS A 122 6.19 19.20 2.84
N LEU A 123 5.92 18.26 3.73
CA LEU A 123 5.94 16.83 3.47
C LEU A 123 4.79 16.45 2.52
N ASN A 124 5.12 15.62 1.53
CA ASN A 124 4.14 15.10 0.58
C ASN A 124 3.51 13.78 1.02
N GLY A 125 4.11 13.11 2.01
CA GLY A 125 3.52 11.95 2.68
C GLY A 125 4.24 10.62 2.47
N HIS A 126 5.28 10.54 1.63
CA HIS A 126 6.03 9.30 1.40
C HIS A 126 7.50 9.41 1.80
N SER A 127 8.08 8.25 2.09
CA SER A 127 9.49 8.12 2.45
C SER A 127 10.09 6.81 1.98
N ALA A 128 11.42 6.75 1.97
CA ALA A 128 12.16 5.51 1.82
C ALA A 128 13.46 5.55 2.63
N VAL A 129 14.12 4.41 2.78
CA VAL A 129 15.40 4.30 3.50
C VAL A 129 16.46 3.62 2.63
N TYR A 130 17.68 4.14 2.66
CA TYR A 130 18.85 3.49 2.06
C TYR A 130 20.09 3.65 2.95
N GLY A 131 20.46 2.57 3.65
CA GLY A 131 21.48 2.61 4.70
C GLY A 131 21.04 3.47 5.90
N ASP A 132 21.85 4.48 6.23
CA ASP A 132 21.61 5.37 7.38
C ASP A 132 20.77 6.61 7.03
N TRP A 133 20.32 6.73 5.78
CA TRP A 133 19.54 7.87 5.30
C TRP A 133 18.07 7.51 5.15
N LEU A 134 17.24 8.40 5.68
CA LEU A 134 15.81 8.49 5.43
C LEU A 134 15.58 9.56 4.38
N TYR A 135 14.76 9.29 3.39
CA TYR A 135 14.37 10.26 2.38
C TYR A 135 12.89 10.58 2.52
N THR A 136 12.52 11.85 2.41
CA THR A 136 11.13 12.30 2.40
C THR A 136 10.83 13.09 1.14
N THR A 137 9.71 12.78 0.49
CA THR A 137 9.19 13.58 -0.63
C THR A 137 8.63 14.89 -0.09
N GLU A 138 9.12 16.03 -0.57
CA GLU A 138 8.77 17.36 -0.08
C GLU A 138 8.48 18.32 -1.24
N THR A 139 7.77 19.40 -0.93
CA THR A 139 7.51 20.50 -1.86
C THR A 139 7.97 21.81 -1.24
N ASP A 140 8.76 22.59 -2.00
CA ASP A 140 9.12 23.97 -1.63
C ASP A 140 7.89 24.87 -1.64
N VAL A 141 7.69 25.63 -0.56
CA VAL A 141 6.46 26.43 -0.38
C VAL A 141 6.38 27.60 -1.37
N LEU A 142 7.51 28.24 -1.68
CA LEU A 142 7.54 29.45 -2.50
C LEU A 142 7.44 29.13 -4.00
N GLY A 143 8.25 28.18 -4.46
CA GLY A 143 8.38 27.81 -5.87
C GLY A 143 7.50 26.63 -6.30
N GLY A 144 6.95 25.87 -5.35
CA GLY A 144 6.20 24.65 -5.65
C GLY A 144 7.04 23.57 -6.32
N THR A 145 8.37 23.64 -6.19
CA THR A 145 9.30 22.67 -6.79
C THR A 145 9.37 21.42 -5.92
N GLY A 146 9.49 20.26 -6.58
CA GLY A 146 9.67 18.99 -5.90
C GLY A 146 11.07 18.85 -5.34
N ALA A 147 11.14 18.37 -4.10
CA ALA A 147 12.37 18.14 -3.38
C ALA A 147 12.37 16.75 -2.74
N LEU A 148 13.58 16.21 -2.59
CA LEU A 148 13.85 15.03 -1.80
C LEU A 148 14.75 15.44 -0.65
N ALA A 149 14.18 15.51 0.54
CA ALA A 149 14.98 15.76 1.74
C ALA A 149 15.71 14.48 2.14
N VAL A 150 17.01 14.60 2.38
CA VAL A 150 17.88 13.55 2.90
C VAL A 150 18.02 13.80 4.39
N ARG A 151 17.68 12.81 5.20
CA ARG A 151 17.63 12.92 6.66
C ARG A 151 18.44 11.82 7.31
N ASN A 152 18.95 12.09 8.49
CA ASN A 152 19.47 11.04 9.36
C ASN A 152 18.31 10.10 9.73
N ARG A 153 18.45 8.79 9.48
CA ARG A 153 17.38 7.82 9.75
C ARG A 153 17.01 7.73 11.23
N HIS A 154 17.95 7.99 12.14
CA HIS A 154 17.76 7.83 13.57
C HIS A 154 17.31 9.11 14.28
N THR A 155 17.76 10.28 13.85
CA THR A 155 17.37 11.56 14.46
C THR A 155 16.32 12.33 13.66
N PHE A 156 16.10 11.95 12.40
CA PHE A 156 15.29 12.67 11.39
C PHE A 156 15.78 14.08 11.04
N GLU A 157 16.97 14.45 11.55
CA GLU A 157 17.65 15.69 11.21
C GLU A 157 17.89 15.78 9.70
N LEU A 158 17.62 16.96 9.13
CA LEU A 158 17.86 17.23 7.72
C LEU A 158 19.37 17.33 7.45
N LEU A 159 19.85 16.55 6.51
CA LEU A 159 21.27 16.49 6.11
C LEU A 159 21.52 17.16 4.76
N ASP A 160 20.58 17.00 3.82
CA ASP A 160 20.68 17.56 2.47
C ASP A 160 19.30 17.65 1.82
N VAL A 161 19.18 18.36 0.71
CA VAL A 161 17.97 18.46 -0.10
C VAL A 161 18.32 18.37 -1.58
N TRP A 162 17.72 17.42 -2.28
CA TRP A 162 17.97 17.21 -3.71
C TRP A 162 16.73 17.56 -4.55
N PRO A 163 16.89 18.21 -5.71
CA PRO A 163 15.76 18.47 -6.59
C PRO A 163 15.27 17.16 -7.21
N THR A 164 13.95 16.95 -7.26
CA THR A 164 13.37 15.79 -7.95
C THR A 164 13.17 16.02 -9.45
N LEU A 165 13.56 17.19 -9.97
CA LEU A 165 13.38 17.61 -11.37
C LEU A 165 11.93 17.52 -11.88
N GLY A 166 10.98 17.79 -10.99
CA GLY A 166 9.57 17.88 -11.31
C GLY A 166 8.80 18.56 -10.18
N LYS A 167 7.47 18.45 -10.23
CA LYS A 167 6.57 18.96 -9.19
C LYS A 167 5.82 17.83 -8.51
N ASP A 168 5.35 18.11 -7.29
CA ASP A 168 4.51 17.18 -6.52
C ASP A 168 5.11 15.77 -6.42
N PRO A 169 6.37 15.60 -5.93
CA PRO A 169 6.94 14.27 -5.73
C PRO A 169 6.05 13.49 -4.79
N HIS A 170 5.52 12.37 -5.28
CA HIS A 170 4.47 11.62 -4.62
C HIS A 170 5.06 10.40 -3.92
N GLU A 171 5.49 9.37 -4.66
CA GLU A 171 6.10 8.17 -4.09
C GLU A 171 7.56 8.01 -4.52
N MET A 172 8.30 7.23 -3.74
CA MET A 172 9.67 6.83 -4.02
C MET A 172 9.88 5.36 -3.68
N LEU A 173 10.60 4.67 -4.57
CA LEU A 173 11.09 3.31 -4.37
C LEU A 173 12.61 3.29 -4.31
N VAL A 174 13.16 2.27 -3.64
CA VAL A 174 14.60 2.01 -3.59
C VAL A 174 14.87 0.75 -4.41
N LEU A 175 15.76 0.84 -5.39
CA LEU A 175 16.24 -0.31 -6.16
C LEU A 175 17.69 -0.57 -5.75
N PRO A 176 17.94 -1.35 -4.67
CA PRO A 176 19.26 -1.47 -4.06
C PRO A 176 20.25 -2.31 -4.90
N LYS A 177 19.75 -3.07 -5.87
CA LYS A 177 20.54 -3.91 -6.77
C LYS A 177 20.65 -3.32 -8.19
N GLY A 178 20.16 -2.10 -8.40
CA GLY A 178 19.98 -1.56 -9.75
C GLY A 178 18.80 -2.21 -10.48
N GLY A 179 18.74 -1.98 -11.79
CA GLY A 179 17.64 -2.34 -12.69
C GLY A 179 17.38 -1.24 -13.72
N LEU A 180 16.49 -1.50 -14.70
CA LEU A 180 16.11 -0.51 -15.72
C LEU A 180 17.31 0.06 -16.50
N GLY A 181 18.33 -0.76 -16.75
CA GLY A 181 19.58 -0.34 -17.40
C GLY A 181 20.55 0.47 -16.51
N ILE A 182 20.32 0.51 -15.20
CA ILE A 182 21.21 1.14 -14.22
C ILE A 182 21.83 0.04 -13.35
N ASP A 183 23.15 -0.15 -13.44
CA ASP A 183 23.90 -1.20 -12.72
C ASP A 183 24.30 -0.81 -11.28
N GLU A 184 23.75 0.28 -10.78
CA GLU A 184 24.03 0.85 -9.46
C GLU A 184 22.72 1.03 -8.67
N PRO A 185 22.78 1.09 -7.32
CA PRO A 185 21.59 1.38 -6.53
C PRO A 185 21.02 2.77 -6.86
N PHE A 186 19.70 2.88 -6.98
CA PHE A 186 19.04 4.16 -7.21
C PHE A 186 17.73 4.29 -6.43
N LEU A 187 17.33 5.53 -6.20
CA LEU A 187 15.99 5.94 -5.78
C LEU A 187 15.19 6.22 -7.05
N LEU A 188 14.02 5.63 -7.20
CA LEU A 188 13.08 5.95 -8.26
C LEU A 188 11.96 6.82 -7.67
N VAL A 189 11.87 8.07 -8.08
CA VAL A 189 10.91 9.05 -7.56
C VAL A 189 9.84 9.33 -8.61
N ALA A 190 8.57 9.20 -8.23
CA ALA A 190 7.44 9.61 -9.05
C ALA A 190 7.04 11.04 -8.73
N ASN A 191 7.26 11.95 -9.68
CA ASN A 191 6.72 13.30 -9.66
C ASN A 191 5.32 13.29 -10.26
N GLY A 192 4.34 13.72 -9.46
CA GLY A 192 2.97 13.82 -9.88
C GLY A 192 2.72 14.93 -10.90
N GLY A 193 3.49 16.01 -10.81
CA GLY A 193 3.42 17.11 -11.75
C GLY A 193 2.22 18.04 -11.58
N ILE A 194 1.37 17.85 -10.56
CA ILE A 194 0.30 18.82 -10.27
C ILE A 194 0.96 20.10 -9.77
N PRO A 195 0.79 21.24 -10.46
CA PRO A 195 1.34 22.48 -9.95
C PRO A 195 0.66 22.83 -8.62
N THR A 196 1.44 23.17 -7.60
CA THR A 196 0.93 23.63 -6.31
C THR A 196 1.30 25.11 -6.18
N HIS A 197 0.31 26.00 -6.25
CA HIS A 197 0.47 27.39 -5.86
C HIS A 197 -0.60 27.72 -4.82
N ALA A 198 -0.20 28.34 -3.71
CA ALA A 198 -1.10 28.74 -2.63
C ALA A 198 -2.26 29.63 -3.14
N ASP A 199 -1.99 30.46 -4.15
CA ASP A 199 -2.96 31.41 -4.70
C ASP A 199 -3.86 30.81 -5.80
N MET A 200 -3.56 29.59 -6.28
CA MET A 200 -4.34 28.94 -7.34
C MET A 200 -5.29 27.89 -6.76
N GLY A 201 -6.58 28.06 -7.01
CA GLY A 201 -7.58 27.07 -6.62
C GLY A 201 -7.38 25.71 -7.31
N ARG A 202 -7.73 24.62 -6.62
CA ARG A 202 -7.52 23.22 -7.08
C ARG A 202 -8.10 22.93 -8.47
N THR A 203 -9.19 23.59 -8.85
CA THR A 203 -9.82 23.43 -10.18
C THR A 203 -8.99 24.04 -11.30
N GLN A 204 -8.34 25.18 -11.06
CA GLN A 204 -7.50 25.86 -12.06
C GLN A 204 -6.22 25.07 -12.32
N LEU A 205 -5.62 24.51 -11.27
CA LEU A 205 -4.44 23.65 -11.35
C LEU A 205 -4.71 22.39 -12.18
N ASN A 206 -5.90 21.81 -12.04
CA ASN A 206 -6.30 20.64 -12.83
C ASN A 206 -6.40 20.93 -14.33
N GLN A 207 -6.40 22.18 -14.81
CA GLN A 207 -6.51 22.49 -16.25
C GLN A 207 -5.16 22.65 -16.96
N LEU A 208 -4.06 22.77 -16.21
CA LEU A 208 -2.72 22.96 -16.77
C LEU A 208 -2.05 21.61 -17.09
N PRO A 209 -1.20 21.54 -18.14
CA PRO A 209 -0.31 20.40 -18.33
C PRO A 209 0.47 20.11 -17.03
N MET A 210 0.60 18.83 -16.69
CA MET A 210 1.34 18.40 -15.51
C MET A 210 2.81 18.17 -15.86
N ASP A 211 3.69 18.50 -14.91
CA ASP A 211 5.13 18.23 -14.96
C ASP A 211 5.45 16.86 -14.33
N SER A 212 4.80 15.83 -14.89
CA SER A 212 4.74 14.47 -14.36
C SER A 212 5.89 13.64 -14.91
N SER A 213 6.68 13.01 -14.03
CA SER A 213 7.89 12.27 -14.44
C SER A 213 8.29 11.19 -13.43
N LEU A 214 9.10 10.23 -13.89
CA LEU A 214 9.87 9.34 -13.01
C LEU A 214 11.32 9.75 -13.08
N VAL A 215 12.00 9.88 -11.95
CA VAL A 215 13.41 10.28 -11.90
C VAL A 215 14.20 9.26 -11.09
N ALA A 216 15.28 8.74 -11.69
CA ALA A 216 16.24 7.88 -11.02
C ALA A 216 17.39 8.72 -10.45
N LEU A 217 17.61 8.66 -9.15
CA LEU A 217 18.63 9.40 -8.42
C LEU A 217 19.57 8.44 -7.68
N HIS A 218 20.87 8.72 -7.69
CA HIS A 218 21.82 7.99 -6.87
C HIS A 218 21.55 8.30 -5.39
N PRO A 219 21.38 7.28 -4.52
CA PRO A 219 20.97 7.48 -3.14
C PRO A 219 22.05 8.11 -2.25
N ARG A 220 23.29 8.28 -2.72
CA ARG A 220 24.38 8.86 -1.90
C ARG A 220 24.80 10.25 -2.35
N THR A 221 24.54 10.58 -3.61
CA THR A 221 25.07 11.80 -4.23
C THR A 221 23.99 12.69 -4.81
N GLY A 222 22.74 12.21 -4.88
CA GLY A 222 21.65 12.92 -5.57
C GLY A 222 21.84 13.02 -7.09
N LYS A 223 22.88 12.38 -7.65
CA LYS A 223 23.14 12.39 -9.09
C LYS A 223 21.97 11.76 -9.83
N VAL A 224 21.42 12.48 -10.79
CA VAL A 224 20.38 11.96 -11.69
C VAL A 224 20.99 10.97 -12.66
N PHE A 225 20.42 9.78 -12.73
CA PHE A 225 20.76 8.76 -13.72
C PHE A 225 19.89 8.87 -14.96
N ASN A 226 18.58 9.04 -14.77
CA ASN A 226 17.62 9.09 -15.86
C ASN A 226 16.32 9.80 -15.45
N GLN A 227 15.55 10.23 -16.45
CA GLN A 227 14.21 10.77 -16.30
C GLN A 227 13.31 10.21 -17.40
N TRP A 228 12.14 9.71 -17.00
CA TRP A 228 11.12 9.21 -17.92
C TRP A 228 9.84 10.05 -17.79
N THR A 229 9.19 10.29 -18.92
CA THR A 229 7.91 11.02 -19.00
C THR A 229 6.94 10.29 -19.91
N LEU A 230 5.65 10.56 -19.71
CA LEU A 230 4.60 10.14 -20.63
C LEU A 230 4.27 11.28 -21.60
N SER A 231 3.86 10.92 -22.82
CA SER A 231 3.40 11.90 -23.81
C SER A 231 2.08 12.57 -23.42
N ASP A 232 1.21 11.86 -22.69
CA ASP A 232 -0.01 12.43 -22.14
C ASP A 232 0.30 13.19 -20.85
N THR A 233 0.43 14.52 -20.97
CA THR A 233 0.70 15.44 -19.86
C THR A 233 -0.48 15.62 -18.91
N ARG A 234 -1.54 14.81 -19.06
CA ARG A 234 -2.73 14.82 -18.19
C ARG A 234 -2.79 13.55 -17.32
N LEU A 235 -1.77 12.69 -17.40
CA LEU A 235 -1.57 11.54 -16.53
C LEU A 235 -0.54 11.85 -15.44
N SER A 236 -0.99 11.74 -14.21
CA SER A 236 -0.22 12.04 -13.02
C SER A 236 0.34 10.74 -12.46
N LEU A 237 1.66 10.60 -12.44
CA LEU A 237 2.33 9.41 -11.91
C LEU A 237 2.26 9.44 -10.38
N ARG A 238 1.86 8.33 -9.77
CA ARG A 238 1.58 8.24 -8.33
C ARG A 238 2.28 7.04 -7.74
N HIS A 239 1.50 6.05 -7.33
CA HIS A 239 2.01 4.95 -6.58
C HIS A 239 2.78 3.98 -7.46
N MET A 240 3.78 3.30 -6.92
CA MET A 240 4.64 2.40 -7.66
C MET A 240 4.85 1.10 -6.90
N ALA A 241 4.93 0.00 -7.64
CA ALA A 241 5.32 -1.30 -7.12
C ALA A 241 6.34 -1.96 -8.04
N VAL A 242 7.36 -2.58 -7.46
CA VAL A 242 8.35 -3.36 -8.21
C VAL A 242 7.90 -4.82 -8.24
N HIS A 243 7.73 -5.36 -9.43
CA HIS A 243 7.49 -6.79 -9.62
C HIS A 243 8.80 -7.58 -9.52
N ALA A 244 8.73 -8.86 -9.16
CA ALA A 244 9.91 -9.72 -9.00
C ALA A 244 10.77 -9.85 -10.27
N SER A 245 10.20 -9.58 -11.45
CA SER A 245 10.93 -9.53 -12.73
C SER A 245 11.77 -8.26 -12.93
N GLY A 246 11.62 -7.24 -12.07
CA GLY A 246 12.25 -5.93 -12.22
C GLY A 246 11.40 -4.89 -12.95
N VAL A 247 10.25 -5.28 -13.52
CA VAL A 247 9.27 -4.33 -14.08
C VAL A 247 8.66 -3.51 -12.95
N VAL A 248 8.59 -2.19 -13.13
CA VAL A 248 7.91 -1.29 -12.20
C VAL A 248 6.52 -0.98 -12.74
N GLY A 249 5.49 -1.27 -11.96
CA GLY A 249 4.12 -0.81 -12.22
C GLY A 249 3.90 0.56 -11.60
N ILE A 250 3.25 1.46 -12.33
CA ILE A 250 2.96 2.82 -11.88
C ILE A 250 1.46 3.07 -11.97
N ALA A 251 0.83 3.25 -10.82
CA ALA A 251 -0.54 3.72 -10.70
C ALA A 251 -0.63 5.20 -11.07
N MET A 252 -1.64 5.55 -11.86
CA MET A 252 -1.82 6.89 -12.40
C MET A 252 -3.18 7.50 -12.07
N GLN A 253 -3.21 8.82 -12.03
CA GLN A 253 -4.43 9.62 -11.90
C GLN A 253 -4.57 10.53 -13.11
N ALA A 254 -5.72 10.44 -13.77
CA ALA A 254 -6.07 11.25 -14.92
C ALA A 254 -6.71 12.57 -14.49
N HIS A 255 -6.19 13.67 -15.03
CA HIS A 255 -6.66 15.02 -14.76
C HIS A 255 -7.25 15.69 -16.00
N HIS A 256 -7.62 14.95 -17.05
CA HIS A 256 -8.24 15.51 -18.26
C HIS A 256 -9.46 16.36 -17.91
N GLY A 257 -9.57 17.54 -18.54
CA GLY A 257 -10.68 18.47 -18.29
C GLY A 257 -12.03 17.92 -18.76
N ASN A 258 -12.02 17.10 -19.82
CA ASN A 258 -13.20 16.38 -20.30
C ASN A 258 -13.44 15.11 -19.47
N ALA A 259 -14.66 14.92 -18.96
CA ALA A 259 -15.01 13.78 -18.13
C ALA A 259 -14.90 12.42 -18.85
N ALA A 260 -15.35 12.34 -20.10
CA ALA A 260 -15.27 11.10 -20.87
C ALA A 260 -13.80 10.70 -21.17
N LEU A 261 -12.94 11.68 -21.46
CA LEU A 261 -11.50 11.40 -21.63
C LEU A 261 -10.85 10.93 -20.33
N ARG A 262 -11.23 11.55 -19.20
CA ARG A 262 -10.73 11.16 -17.88
C ARG A 262 -11.19 9.75 -17.50
N ASP A 263 -12.45 9.42 -17.76
CA ASP A 263 -13.00 8.10 -17.44
C ASP A 263 -12.39 7.00 -18.33
N ALA A 264 -12.00 7.33 -19.57
CA ALA A 264 -11.35 6.42 -20.51
C ALA A 264 -9.81 6.37 -20.37
N ALA A 265 -9.23 7.16 -19.47
CA ALA A 265 -7.79 7.22 -19.31
C ALA A 265 -7.23 5.95 -18.64
N PRO A 266 -6.02 5.50 -19.00
CA PRO A 266 -5.38 4.37 -18.35
C PRO A 266 -5.03 4.71 -16.89
N VAL A 267 -5.06 3.70 -16.03
CA VAL A 267 -4.63 3.80 -14.62
C VAL A 267 -3.28 3.14 -14.35
N LEU A 268 -2.76 2.35 -15.29
CA LEU A 268 -1.47 1.66 -15.18
C LEU A 268 -0.52 2.13 -16.27
N ALA A 269 0.71 2.43 -15.87
CA ALA A 269 1.88 2.46 -16.73
C ALA A 269 2.90 1.41 -16.26
N LEU A 270 3.73 0.94 -17.19
CA LEU A 270 4.83 0.03 -16.93
C LEU A 270 6.15 0.71 -17.29
N LEU A 271 7.14 0.55 -16.44
CA LEU A 271 8.53 0.91 -16.70
C LEU A 271 9.39 -0.34 -16.66
N ASP A 272 10.07 -0.60 -17.77
CA ASP A 272 11.08 -1.65 -17.91
C ASP A 272 12.27 -1.12 -18.73
N GLU A 273 13.16 -2.00 -19.18
CA GLU A 273 14.35 -1.62 -19.98
C GLU A 273 14.01 -0.95 -21.31
N ASN A 274 12.78 -1.12 -21.83
CA ASN A 274 12.31 -0.46 -23.04
C ASN A 274 11.73 0.94 -22.76
N GLY A 275 11.63 1.35 -21.49
CA GLY A 275 11.14 2.64 -21.05
C GLY A 275 9.71 2.62 -20.52
N LEU A 276 9.21 3.82 -20.24
CA LEU A 276 7.90 4.07 -19.64
C LEU A 276 6.79 4.08 -20.70
N ARG A 277 5.73 3.30 -20.49
CA ARG A 277 4.54 3.27 -21.37
C ARG A 277 3.24 3.10 -20.60
N THR A 278 2.14 3.62 -21.15
CA THR A 278 0.79 3.37 -20.62
C THR A 278 0.25 2.01 -21.05
N VAL A 279 -0.68 1.47 -20.25
CA VAL A 279 -1.41 0.23 -20.53
C VAL A 279 -2.87 0.56 -20.79
N ASN A 280 -3.32 0.46 -22.04
CA ASN A 280 -4.65 0.96 -22.47
C ASN A 280 -5.81 0.11 -21.96
N GLU A 281 -5.57 -1.19 -21.75
CA GLU A 281 -6.50 -2.17 -21.20
C GLU A 281 -7.00 -1.77 -19.79
N SER A 282 -6.31 -0.82 -19.14
CA SER A 282 -6.66 -0.26 -17.84
C SER A 282 -7.68 0.90 -17.90
N ALA A 283 -8.18 1.30 -19.07
CA ALA A 283 -9.19 2.35 -19.22
C ALA A 283 -10.54 2.05 -18.54
N GLY A 284 -10.84 0.77 -18.26
CA GLY A 284 -12.13 0.33 -17.69
C GLY A 284 -12.39 0.70 -16.22
N VAL A 285 -11.45 1.37 -15.54
CA VAL A 285 -11.53 1.67 -14.10
C VAL A 285 -11.52 3.17 -13.76
N LYS A 286 -12.00 4.00 -14.70
CA LYS A 286 -12.29 5.44 -14.53
C LYS A 286 -11.07 6.32 -14.22
N GLY A 287 -9.91 6.00 -14.81
CA GLY A 287 -8.72 6.86 -14.84
C GLY A 287 -8.18 7.33 -13.49
N TYR A 288 -8.53 6.70 -12.37
CA TYR A 288 -8.09 7.12 -11.05
C TYR A 288 -7.66 5.94 -10.18
N ALA A 289 -6.35 5.69 -10.12
CA ALA A 289 -5.76 4.76 -9.17
C ALA A 289 -5.57 5.39 -7.78
N GLY A 290 -5.90 4.61 -6.76
CA GLY A 290 -5.69 4.90 -5.35
C GLY A 290 -4.32 4.43 -4.85
N ASP A 291 -3.98 3.18 -5.15
CA ASP A 291 -2.76 2.49 -4.69
C ASP A 291 -2.41 1.32 -5.63
N ILE A 292 -1.19 0.78 -5.53
CA ILE A 292 -0.72 -0.37 -6.31
C ILE A 292 0.14 -1.32 -5.48
N VAL A 293 -0.03 -2.63 -5.69
CA VAL A 293 0.87 -3.67 -5.16
C VAL A 293 1.25 -4.64 -6.27
N ALA A 294 2.43 -5.25 -6.12
CA ALA A 294 2.87 -6.34 -6.98
C ALA A 294 2.45 -7.70 -6.39
N THR A 295 2.07 -8.62 -7.27
CA THR A 295 1.84 -10.05 -6.97
C THR A 295 2.67 -10.88 -7.96
N PRO A 296 2.85 -12.20 -7.76
CA PRO A 296 3.59 -13.02 -8.72
C PRO A 296 3.00 -13.06 -10.14
N GLN A 297 1.71 -12.75 -10.33
CA GLN A 297 1.13 -12.64 -11.68
C GLN A 297 1.34 -11.26 -12.33
N GLY A 298 1.55 -10.22 -11.54
CA GLY A 298 1.64 -8.84 -12.03
C GLY A 298 1.30 -7.82 -10.96
N PHE A 299 0.21 -7.08 -11.16
CA PHE A 299 -0.13 -5.92 -10.33
C PHE A 299 -1.61 -5.91 -9.94
N VAL A 300 -1.90 -5.38 -8.75
CA VAL A 300 -3.25 -5.05 -8.31
C VAL A 300 -3.33 -3.57 -8.04
N ILE A 301 -4.36 -2.91 -8.58
CA ILE A 301 -4.56 -1.46 -8.49
C ILE A 301 -5.94 -1.18 -7.92
N SER A 302 -6.00 -0.37 -6.87
CA SER A 302 -7.25 0.08 -6.29
C SER A 302 -7.76 1.30 -7.06
N CYS A 303 -9.05 1.35 -7.35
CA CYS A 303 -9.66 2.37 -8.20
C CYS A 303 -10.85 2.99 -7.45
N THR A 304 -10.55 3.95 -6.58
CA THR A 304 -11.50 4.54 -5.63
C THR A 304 -12.71 5.21 -6.30
N LYS A 305 -12.53 5.82 -7.48
CA LYS A 305 -13.62 6.43 -8.25
C LYS A 305 -14.56 5.43 -8.92
N ASN A 306 -14.12 4.17 -9.05
CA ASN A 306 -14.89 3.09 -9.64
C ASN A 306 -15.32 2.02 -8.62
N ASN A 307 -14.97 2.18 -7.34
CA ASN A 307 -15.22 1.18 -6.30
C ASN A 307 -14.77 -0.23 -6.72
N SER A 308 -13.56 -0.33 -7.28
CA SER A 308 -13.05 -1.59 -7.84
C SER A 308 -11.56 -1.76 -7.59
N ALA A 309 -11.08 -3.00 -7.67
CA ALA A 309 -9.66 -3.33 -7.74
C ALA A 309 -9.41 -4.13 -9.02
N GLY A 310 -8.55 -3.61 -9.91
CA GLY A 310 -8.15 -4.27 -11.15
C GLY A 310 -6.91 -5.13 -10.92
N HIS A 311 -6.93 -6.36 -11.43
CA HIS A 311 -5.81 -7.29 -11.42
C HIS A 311 -5.23 -7.38 -12.83
N PHE A 312 -3.94 -7.10 -12.96
CA PHE A 312 -3.23 -7.03 -14.23
C PHE A 312 -2.10 -8.06 -14.22
N ASP A 313 -1.84 -8.67 -15.37
CA ASP A 313 -0.60 -9.43 -15.54
C ASP A 313 0.61 -8.49 -15.67
N MET A 314 1.80 -9.08 -15.69
CA MET A 314 3.06 -8.36 -15.85
C MET A 314 3.18 -7.58 -17.18
N GLN A 315 2.42 -7.95 -18.22
CA GLN A 315 2.38 -7.24 -19.49
C GLN A 315 1.37 -6.07 -19.48
N GLY A 316 0.55 -5.98 -18.43
CA GLY A 316 -0.49 -4.98 -18.27
C GLY A 316 -1.88 -5.44 -18.74
N ASN A 317 -2.06 -6.69 -19.15
CA ASN A 317 -3.40 -7.13 -19.52
C ASN A 317 -4.29 -7.21 -18.29
N LEU A 318 -5.47 -6.59 -18.35
CA LEU A 318 -6.47 -6.71 -17.29
C LEU A 318 -7.00 -8.15 -17.26
N LEU A 319 -6.65 -8.88 -16.21
CA LEU A 319 -7.09 -10.26 -16.01
C LEU A 319 -8.54 -10.30 -15.50
N HIS A 320 -8.83 -9.50 -14.48
CA HIS A 320 -10.17 -9.32 -13.94
C HIS A 320 -10.26 -8.06 -13.07
N SER A 321 -11.47 -7.61 -12.79
CA SER A 321 -11.75 -6.56 -11.83
C SER A 321 -12.78 -7.05 -10.81
N ARG A 322 -12.59 -6.69 -9.54
CA ARG A 322 -13.52 -7.02 -8.44
C ARG A 322 -14.04 -5.76 -7.78
N ALA A 323 -15.26 -5.81 -7.27
CA ALA A 323 -15.83 -4.73 -6.47
C ALA A 323 -15.01 -4.53 -5.19
N ALA A 324 -14.70 -3.27 -4.88
CA ALA A 324 -13.89 -2.87 -3.74
C ALA A 324 -14.33 -1.45 -3.32
N ASN A 325 -15.39 -1.38 -2.52
CA ASN A 325 -16.02 -0.11 -2.15
C ASN A 325 -15.07 0.75 -1.31
N ALA A 326 -14.78 1.95 -1.81
CA ALA A 326 -13.87 2.91 -1.19
C ALA A 326 -12.48 2.35 -0.84
N ALA A 327 -12.06 1.22 -1.44
CA ALA A 327 -10.76 0.65 -1.17
C ALA A 327 -9.68 1.56 -1.76
N CYS A 328 -8.87 2.16 -0.89
CA CYS A 328 -7.68 2.91 -1.27
C CYS A 328 -6.44 2.04 -1.00
N ALA A 329 -6.19 1.72 0.27
CA ALA A 329 -5.01 0.96 0.69
C ALA A 329 -4.97 -0.48 0.14
N LEU A 330 -3.80 -0.89 -0.32
CA LEU A 330 -3.50 -2.25 -0.74
C LEU A 330 -2.32 -2.82 0.06
N ALA A 331 -2.35 -4.12 0.31
CA ALA A 331 -1.19 -4.88 0.78
C ALA A 331 -1.18 -6.23 0.08
N ALA A 332 0.02 -6.78 -0.15
CA ALA A 332 0.18 -8.09 -0.77
C ALA A 332 1.29 -8.92 -0.12
N GLU A 333 1.08 -10.24 -0.07
CA GLU A 333 2.06 -11.25 0.33
C GLU A 333 1.87 -12.48 -0.54
N GLY A 334 2.83 -12.72 -1.44
CA GLY A 334 2.66 -13.70 -2.51
C GLY A 334 1.40 -13.42 -3.31
N GLU A 335 0.51 -14.39 -3.39
CA GLU A 335 -0.76 -14.29 -4.11
C GLU A 335 -1.90 -13.64 -3.31
N GLN A 336 -1.68 -13.39 -2.02
CA GLN A 336 -2.70 -12.84 -1.15
C GLN A 336 -2.67 -11.31 -1.25
N VAL A 337 -3.85 -10.73 -1.45
CA VAL A 337 -4.03 -9.28 -1.50
C VAL A 337 -5.13 -8.87 -0.52
N TRP A 338 -4.80 -7.94 0.36
CA TRP A 338 -5.72 -7.28 1.26
C TRP A 338 -6.14 -5.95 0.66
N LEU A 339 -7.44 -5.63 0.76
CA LEU A 339 -8.02 -4.37 0.32
C LEU A 339 -8.53 -3.60 1.54
N GLY A 340 -8.11 -2.35 1.70
CA GLY A 340 -8.59 -1.44 2.74
C GLY A 340 -9.98 -0.91 2.44
N SER A 341 -10.96 -1.80 2.23
CA SER A 341 -12.37 -1.43 2.10
C SER A 341 -12.99 -1.22 3.48
N LEU A 342 -14.04 -0.39 3.54
CA LEU A 342 -14.88 -0.25 4.74
C LEU A 342 -15.31 -1.63 5.26
N ALA A 343 -14.83 -2.03 6.43
CA ALA A 343 -15.32 -3.25 7.09
C ALA A 343 -16.78 -3.05 7.47
N VAL A 344 -17.64 -3.95 6.99
CA VAL A 344 -19.09 -3.89 7.19
C VAL A 344 -19.48 -4.31 8.63
N GLU A 345 -18.55 -4.88 9.40
CA GLU A 345 -18.87 -5.63 10.63
C GLU A 345 -18.34 -5.01 11.93
N PHE A 346 -18.27 -3.68 11.99
CA PHE A 346 -18.11 -2.98 13.27
C PHE A 346 -19.42 -2.33 13.72
N SER A 347 -19.60 -2.25 15.04
CA SER A 347 -20.58 -1.34 15.65
C SER A 347 -20.32 0.14 15.28
N ARG A 348 -19.12 0.47 14.78
CA ARG A 348 -18.74 1.72 14.09
C ARG A 348 -17.66 1.45 13.02
N PRO A 349 -17.91 1.68 11.71
CA PRO A 349 -16.90 1.46 10.68
C PRO A 349 -15.67 2.34 10.92
N LEU A 350 -14.47 1.76 10.80
CA LEU A 350 -13.21 2.52 10.78
C LEU A 350 -13.03 3.13 9.38
N GLU A 351 -12.88 4.45 9.32
CA GLU A 351 -12.54 5.16 8.08
C GLU A 351 -11.02 5.10 7.88
N LEU A 352 -10.55 4.01 7.26
CA LEU A 352 -9.13 3.79 6.98
C LEU A 352 -8.58 4.88 6.04
N ASP A 353 -7.37 5.32 6.30
CA ASP A 353 -6.64 6.22 5.41
C ASP A 353 -6.02 5.47 4.21
N ASN A 354 -5.24 6.17 3.38
CA ASN A 354 -4.88 5.69 2.04
C ASN A 354 -3.86 4.54 2.03
N HIS A 355 -3.14 4.28 3.13
CA HIS A 355 -2.12 3.24 3.21
C HIS A 355 -2.22 2.40 4.48
N TRP A 356 -1.82 1.13 4.36
CA TRP A 356 -1.55 0.23 5.47
C TRP A 356 -0.31 -0.62 5.16
N LEU A 357 0.33 -1.16 6.19
CA LEU A 357 1.46 -2.08 6.05
C LEU A 357 1.10 -3.42 6.66
N LEU A 358 1.46 -4.51 5.98
CA LEU A 358 1.51 -5.84 6.58
C LEU A 358 2.75 -5.91 7.49
N ILE A 359 2.59 -6.35 8.74
CA ILE A 359 3.62 -6.30 9.80
C ILE A 359 3.79 -7.60 10.58
#